data_AF-T1IA60-F1
#
_entry.id   AF-T1IA60-F1
#
_cell.length_a   1.000
_cell.length_b   1.000
_cell.length_c   1.000
_cell.angle_alpha   90.00
_cell.angle_beta   90.00
_cell.angle_gamma   90.00
#
_symmetry.space_group_name_H-M   'P 1'
#
loop_
_entity.id
_entity.type
_entity.pdbx_description
1 polymer ?
#
loop_
_entity_poly.entity_id
_entity_poly.type
_entity_poly.pdbx_seq_one_letter_code
_entity_poly.pdbx_strand_id
1 'polypeptide(L)'
;MVKTVFADENIQNVLYAVSVKEGFTPGFIIGQPSEKKDVAIHAVVITRLQDDFSSTQCCVNEFGQIEENWLKVHLKNVSRSLSGGMYVLGLFIVGPKDIFADKLNLQK
;
A
#
# COMPACT_ATOMS: atom_id res chain seq x y z
N MET A 1 11.65 12.79 13.11
CA MET A 1 11.52 11.79 14.19
C MET A 1 11.20 10.46 13.53
N VAL A 2 12.05 9.45 13.65
CA VAL A 2 11.81 8.13 13.05
C VAL A 2 11.07 7.30 14.08
N LYS A 3 9.84 6.86 13.75
CA LYS A 3 9.05 5.97 14.59
C LYS A 3 9.17 4.55 14.07
N THR A 4 9.62 3.62 14.91
CA THR A 4 9.72 2.21 14.52
C THR A 4 8.32 1.61 14.39
N VAL A 5 8.08 0.92 13.28
CA VAL A 5 6.81 0.23 13.00
C VAL A 5 7.08 -1.28 12.98
N PHE A 6 6.24 -2.05 13.66
CA PHE A 6 6.22 -3.50 13.49
C PHE A 6 5.22 -3.85 12.42
N ALA A 7 5.67 -4.54 11.37
CA ALA A 7 4.81 -4.98 10.28
C ALA A 7 4.53 -6.47 10.38
N ASP A 8 3.26 -6.83 10.22
CA ASP A 8 2.82 -8.22 10.07
C ASP A 8 3.36 -8.83 8.76
N GLU A 9 3.64 -10.13 8.76
CA GLU A 9 4.16 -10.86 7.59
C GLU A 9 3.19 -10.77 6.38
N ASN A 10 1.89 -10.65 6.63
CA ASN A 10 0.90 -10.47 5.58
C ASN A 10 1.17 -9.21 4.74
N ILE A 11 1.76 -8.17 5.32
CA ILE A 11 2.15 -6.96 4.57
C ILE A 11 3.26 -7.29 3.58
N GLN A 12 4.26 -8.07 4.00
CA GLN A 12 5.33 -8.50 3.11
C GLN A 12 4.78 -9.31 1.93
N ASN A 13 3.83 -10.22 2.19
CA ASN A 13 3.20 -11.02 1.14
C ASN A 13 2.44 -10.15 0.12
N VAL A 14 1.70 -9.13 0.59
CA VAL A 14 1.02 -8.17 -0.28
C VAL A 14 2.02 -7.36 -1.10
N LEU A 15 3.09 -6.86 -0.47
CA LEU A 15 4.14 -6.10 -1.15
C LEU A 15 4.85 -6.93 -2.22
N TYR A 16 5.13 -8.21 -1.94
CA TYR A 16 5.71 -9.14 -2.91
C TYR A 16 4.75 -9.39 -4.08
N ALA A 17 3.45 -9.61 -3.81
CA ALA A 17 2.47 -9.81 -4.86
C ALA A 17 2.32 -8.60 -5.80
N VAL A 18 2.56 -7.38 -5.32
CA VAL A 18 2.55 -6.17 -6.17
C VAL A 18 3.89 -5.84 -6.79
N SER A 19 5.02 -6.32 -6.25
CA SER A 19 6.35 -6.04 -6.82
C SER A 19 6.59 -6.72 -8.16
N VAL A 20 5.87 -7.81 -8.44
CA VAL A 20 5.92 -8.53 -9.73
C VAL A 20 5.17 -7.78 -10.84
N LYS A 21 4.38 -6.75 -10.52
CA LYS A 21 3.58 -6.03 -11.52
C LYS A 21 4.44 -5.00 -12.27
N GLU A 22 4.27 -4.96 -13.59
CA GLU A 22 4.84 -3.90 -14.42
C GLU A 22 4.00 -2.62 -14.25
N GLY A 23 4.45 -1.73 -13.36
CA GLY A 23 3.85 -0.40 -13.15
C GLY A 23 3.95 0.10 -11.71
N PHE A 24 3.41 1.29 -11.47
CA PHE A 24 3.27 1.86 -10.14
C PHE A 24 1.96 1.39 -9.50
N THR A 25 2.06 0.76 -8.33
CA THR A 25 0.93 0.26 -7.56
C THR A 25 0.85 0.99 -6.23
N PRO A 26 -0.09 1.95 -6.06
CA PRO A 26 -0.31 2.62 -4.80
C PRO A 26 -1.18 1.80 -3.85
N GLY A 27 -0.99 2.00 -2.55
CA GLY A 27 -1.73 1.30 -1.50
C GLY A 27 -1.63 1.96 -0.14
N PHE A 28 -2.45 1.51 0.81
CA PHE A 28 -2.45 1.99 2.19
C PHE A 28 -1.92 0.94 3.15
N ILE A 29 -1.17 1.39 4.15
CA ILE A 29 -0.79 0.59 5.31
C ILE A 29 -1.80 0.87 6.41
N ILE A 30 -2.42 -0.19 6.91
CA ILE A 30 -3.44 -0.15 7.97
C ILE A 30 -2.86 -0.82 9.21
N GLY A 31 -3.17 -0.25 10.37
CA GLY A 31 -2.66 -0.75 11.63
C GLY A 31 -3.20 0.01 12.82
N GLN A 32 -2.51 -0.15 13.95
CA GLN A 32 -2.88 0.47 15.21
C GLN A 32 -1.77 1.43 15.63
N PRO A 33 -2.10 2.72 15.81
CA PRO A 33 -1.15 3.67 16.36
C PRO A 33 -0.95 3.39 17.85
N SER A 34 0.26 3.55 18.34
CA SER A 34 0.59 3.45 19.77
C SER A 34 1.65 4.48 20.16
N GLU A 35 1.76 4.77 21.44
CA GLU A 35 2.69 5.78 21.97
C GLU A 35 4.15 5.41 21.70
N LYS A 36 4.49 4.13 21.75
CA LYS A 36 5.87 3.64 21.62
C LYS A 36 6.20 3.25 20.18
N LYS A 37 5.39 2.37 19.59
CA LYS A 37 5.63 1.76 18.27
C LYS A 37 4.31 1.47 17.60
N ASP A 38 4.14 1.92 16.36
CA ASP A 38 2.93 1.62 15.61
C ASP A 38 3.01 0.17 15.11
N VAL A 39 1.86 -0.48 15.04
CA VAL A 39 1.75 -1.87 14.57
C VAL A 39 1.00 -1.84 13.25
N ALA A 40 1.70 -2.09 12.15
CA ALA A 40 1.12 -2.27 10.84
C ALA A 40 0.64 -3.72 10.69
N ILE A 41 -0.64 -3.89 10.40
CA ILE A 41 -1.32 -5.19 10.41
C ILE A 41 -1.69 -5.61 8.99
N HIS A 42 -2.05 -4.66 8.13
CA HIS A 42 -2.57 -4.98 6.81
C HIS A 42 -2.14 -3.96 5.76
N ALA A 43 -2.04 -4.40 4.51
CA ALA A 43 -1.76 -3.55 3.36
C ALA A 43 -2.88 -3.73 2.33
N VAL A 44 -3.43 -2.61 1.86
CA VAL A 44 -4.53 -2.59 0.88
C VAL A 44 -4.07 -1.89 -0.37
N VAL A 45 -4.14 -2.58 -1.50
CA VAL A 45 -3.82 -2.04 -2.82
C VAL A 45 -5.00 -1.20 -3.31
N ILE A 46 -4.71 -0.04 -3.88
CA ILE A 46 -5.72 0.83 -4.48
C ILE A 46 -5.94 0.36 -5.92
N THR A 47 -7.18 0.00 -6.24
CA THR A 47 -7.57 -0.38 -7.59
C THR A 47 -8.14 0.82 -8.34
N ARG A 48 -7.73 1.02 -9.60
CA ARG A 48 -8.40 1.96 -10.51
C ARG A 48 -9.50 1.19 -11.22
N LEU A 49 -10.71 1.76 -11.21
CA LEU A 49 -11.76 1.34 -12.13
C LEU A 49 -11.39 1.97 -13.48
N GLN A 50 -11.10 1.16 -14.50
CA GLN A 50 -11.11 1.66 -15.87
C GLN A 50 -12.56 1.77 -16.35
N ASP A 51 -12.81 2.70 -17.28
CA ASP A 51 -14.13 2.91 -17.89
C ASP A 51 -14.63 1.67 -18.66
N ASP A 52 -13.74 0.71 -18.95
CA ASP A 52 -14.12 -0.63 -19.38
C ASP A 52 -14.52 -1.45 -18.16
N PHE A 53 -15.83 -1.59 -17.96
CA PHE A 53 -16.57 -2.29 -16.87
C PHE A 53 -16.12 -3.73 -16.51
N SER A 54 -15.00 -4.24 -17.05
CA SER A 54 -14.49 -5.60 -16.82
C SER A 54 -13.08 -5.70 -16.23
N SER A 55 -12.28 -4.61 -16.16
CA SER A 55 -10.89 -4.68 -15.68
C SER A 55 -10.61 -3.73 -14.51
N THR A 56 -10.39 -4.31 -13.32
CA THR A 56 -9.85 -3.58 -12.16
C THR A 56 -8.32 -3.56 -12.26
N GLN A 57 -7.76 -2.48 -12.82
CA GLN A 57 -6.31 -2.35 -12.90
C GLN A 57 -5.75 -1.84 -11.56
N CYS A 58 -4.79 -2.58 -10.99
CA CYS A 58 -4.12 -2.19 -9.75
C CYS A 58 -2.88 -1.33 -9.97
N CYS A 59 -2.38 -1.24 -11.21
CA CYS A 59 -1.14 -0.56 -11.56
C CYS A 59 -1.40 0.58 -12.55
N VAL A 60 -0.57 1.62 -12.48
CA VAL A 60 -0.49 2.68 -13.49
C VAL A 60 0.89 2.68 -14.13
N ASN A 61 1.00 3.05 -15.40
CA ASN A 61 2.27 2.93 -16.13
C ASN A 61 3.27 4.00 -15.68
N GLU A 62 2.77 5.20 -15.37
CA GLU A 62 3.59 6.34 -14.97
C GLU A 62 3.14 6.89 -13.62
N PHE A 63 4.10 7.32 -12.80
CA PHE A 63 3.82 7.88 -11.48
C PHE A 63 2.89 9.10 -11.54
N GLY A 64 3.00 9.93 -12.59
CA GLY A 64 2.15 11.11 -12.78
C GLY A 64 0.67 10.80 -13.00
N GLN A 65 0.32 9.56 -13.31
CA GLN A 65 -1.08 9.12 -13.47
C GLN A 65 -1.77 8.87 -12.11
N ILE A 66 -1.02 8.88 -11.00
CA ILE A 66 -1.56 8.76 -9.64
C ILE A 66 -2.13 10.12 -9.22
N GLU A 67 -3.44 10.28 -9.42
CA GLU A 67 -4.15 11.51 -9.05
C GLU A 67 -4.45 11.56 -7.55
N GLU A 68 -4.19 12.70 -6.90
CA GLU A 68 -4.45 12.89 -5.48
C GLU A 68 -5.94 12.70 -5.12
N ASN A 69 -6.85 13.14 -5.98
CA ASN A 69 -8.28 12.99 -5.76
C ASN A 69 -8.71 11.51 -5.71
N TRP A 70 -8.12 10.68 -6.58
CA TRP A 70 -8.34 9.24 -6.60
C TRP A 70 -7.87 8.58 -5.29
N LEU A 71 -6.70 8.99 -4.78
CA LEU A 71 -6.20 8.54 -3.47
C LEU A 71 -7.11 8.98 -2.33
N LYS A 72 -7.60 10.23 -2.33
CA LYS A 72 -8.51 10.76 -1.29
C LYS A 72 -9.81 9.98 -1.21
N VAL A 73 -10.42 9.67 -2.36
CA VAL A 73 -11.67 8.89 -2.41
C VAL A 73 -11.44 7.49 -1.82
N HIS A 74 -10.36 6.81 -2.22
CA HIS A 74 -10.03 5.49 -1.68
C HIS A 74 -9.70 5.54 -0.19
N LEU A 75 -8.94 6.54 0.26
CA LEU A 75 -8.62 6.72 1.67
C LEU A 75 -9.88 6.88 2.51
N LYS A 76 -10.84 7.67 2.03
CA LYS A 76 -12.14 7.87 2.69
C LYS A 76 -12.94 6.58 2.77
N ASN A 77 -12.94 5.78 1.69
CA ASN A 77 -13.64 4.51 1.65
C ASN A 77 -13.01 3.51 2.61
N VAL A 78 -11.69 3.32 2.53
CA VAL A 78 -10.93 2.44 3.42
C VAL A 78 -11.15 2.84 4.88
N SER A 79 -10.98 4.12 5.22
CA SER A 79 -11.14 4.62 6.59
C SER A 79 -12.52 4.37 7.18
N ARG A 80 -13.58 4.35 6.35
CA ARG A 80 -14.95 4.02 6.78
C ARG A 80 -15.18 2.52 6.96
N SER A 81 -14.41 1.69 6.27
CA SER A 81 -14.47 0.23 6.36
C SER A 81 -13.62 -0.35 7.50
N LEU A 82 -12.80 0.47 8.17
CA LEU A 82 -11.99 0.01 9.29
C LEU A 82 -12.84 -0.20 10.55
N SER A 83 -12.63 -1.33 11.20
CA SER A 83 -13.17 -1.58 12.55
C SER A 83 -12.53 -0.64 13.57
N GLY A 84 -13.22 -0.40 14.69
CA GLY A 84 -12.71 0.46 15.77
C GLY A 84 -11.30 0.06 16.22
N GLY A 85 -10.43 1.06 16.42
CA GLY A 85 -9.04 0.85 16.82
C GLY A 85 -8.06 0.59 15.68
N MET A 86 -8.53 0.53 14.43
CA MET A 86 -7.70 0.43 13.22
C MET A 86 -7.65 1.77 12.47
N TYR A 87 -6.49 2.12 11.94
CA TYR A 87 -6.24 3.39 11.28
C TYR A 87 -5.36 3.19 10.05
N VAL A 88 -5.48 4.10 9.08
CA VAL A 88 -4.50 4.19 8.00
C VAL A 88 -3.24 4.87 8.56
N LEU A 89 -2.16 4.10 8.66
CA LEU A 89 -0.88 4.56 9.19
C LEU A 89 -0.02 5.22 8.10
N GLY A 90 -0.24 4.88 6.83
CA GLY A 90 0.53 5.45 5.74
C GLY A 90 0.07 5.04 4.34
N LEU A 91 0.72 5.64 3.35
CA LEU A 91 0.59 5.33 1.93
C LEU A 91 1.90 4.67 1.47
N PHE A 92 1.80 3.63 0.63
CA PHE A 92 2.93 3.04 -0.07
C PHE A 92 2.71 3.10 -1.57
N ILE A 93 3.79 3.14 -2.34
CA ILE A 93 3.77 3.05 -3.80
C ILE A 93 4.90 2.12 -4.21
N VAL A 94 4.57 1.00 -4.84
CA VAL A 94 5.54 0.06 -5.40
C VAL A 94 5.73 0.39 -6.86
N GLY A 95 6.97 0.60 -7.30
CA GLY A 95 7.30 0.87 -8.69
C GLY A 95 7.57 -0.41 -9.49
N PRO A 96 7.82 -0.29 -10.81
CA PRO A 96 8.03 -1.42 -11.73
C PRO A 96 9.34 -2.20 -11.52
N LYS A 97 10.16 -1.81 -10.54
CA LYS A 97 11.36 -2.57 -10.16
C LYS A 97 11.01 -3.47 -8.99
N ASP A 98 11.41 -4.74 -9.08
CA ASP A 98 11.21 -5.68 -7.99
C ASP A 98 12.00 -5.20 -6.75
N ILE A 99 11.26 -4.66 -5.79
CA ILE A 99 11.78 -4.12 -4.53
C ILE A 99 12.51 -5.17 -3.68
N PHE A 100 12.32 -6.47 -3.97
CA PHE A 100 12.98 -7.58 -3.28
C PHE A 100 14.14 -8.20 -4.06
N ALA A 101 14.34 -7.84 -5.34
CA ALA A 101 15.43 -8.38 -6.16
C ALA A 101 16.80 -7.82 -5.76
N ASP A 102 16.85 -6.63 -5.16
CA ASP A 102 18.08 -6.05 -4.63
C ASP A 102 18.50 -6.75 -3.33
N LYS A 103 19.25 -7.84 -3.50
CA LYS A 103 19.87 -8.64 -2.41
C LYS A 103 20.79 -7.84 -1.47
N LEU A 104 21.02 -6.56 -1.75
CA LEU A 104 21.80 -5.63 -0.91
C LEU A 104 21.00 -5.09 0.29
N ASN A 105 19.67 -5.18 0.29
CA ASN A 105 18.81 -4.55 1.31
C ASN A 105 18.06 -5.54 2.22
N LEU A 106 18.18 -6.85 1.99
CA LEU A 106 17.67 -7.87 2.91
C LEU A 106 18.69 -8.03 4.05
N GLN A 107 18.49 -7.31 5.15
CA GLN A 107 19.25 -7.58 6.37
C GLN A 107 18.91 -9.01 6.84
N LYS A 108 19.97 -9.79 7.02
CA LYS A 108 19.97 -11.20 7.41
C LYS A 108 19.55 -11.40 8.85
#